data_AF-A0A820W3D7-F1
#
_entry.id   AF-A0A820W3D7-F1
#
_cell.length_a   1.000
_cell.length_b   1.000
_cell.length_c   1.000
_cell.angle_alpha   90.00
_cell.angle_beta   90.00
_cell.angle_gamma   90.00
#
_symmetry.space_group_name_H-M   'P 1'
#
loop_
_entity.id
_entity.type
_entity.pdbx_description
1 polymer ?
#
loop_
_entity_poly.entity_id
_entity_poly.type
_entity_poly.pdbx_seq_one_letter_code
_entity_poly.pdbx_strand_id
1 'polypeptide(L)'
;VTPEELESVEIVGGSTRIPAVKQLVQDVFHKAPMTTMNADESVARGCTLMCAILSPTFKVKEFKIEDCQPYPITLSWQGGVNEDNEVEVFSRWNPIPSTKMLSFYKREPLTVEARYSYPNDIPFSESRIGQYTIEQIQPQPDGTPSKIKVKVRLNRNGIFDVTQASLIETIEEPNAPTGPEEAMEATPAPEGAQNGLDQNPPTTQEPMDEPVEPANGPTTPASGDAQTGEKEKAEDGSEIKTQSANTTPAVPKKKKKEIDLPITPRVPGANKKELERLIEHEHEMISQDKKEKERSDSKNAVEEYVYDMRGKLDGGQLEKYADDNIRQKLLENLQKAEDWLYDEGMDQEKSVYVERLKSLKDVGEPIRNRYNEAENRQNYMQDLMKSIQRIDEAIQTYYTKSSDKYSHIDQSDIEKANKILTEKQSWYDQTANQFAALKKHENPTILCSQIKQNRDTLERECWAILNKPKPKVEPPKEDPSKQQAPQTNNQQEQAPNPPPPTSSSGNQQSTEQQPSMEVD
;
A
#
# COMPACT_ATOMS: atom_id res chain seq x y z
N VAL A 1 -34.41 -8.23 -20.23
CA VAL A 1 -33.78 -7.06 -20.85
C VAL A 1 -34.00 -7.16 -22.35
N THR A 2 -34.78 -6.25 -22.90
CA THR A 2 -34.98 -6.10 -24.35
C THR A 2 -33.89 -5.18 -24.94
N PRO A 3 -33.54 -5.27 -26.24
CA PRO A 3 -32.58 -4.35 -26.85
C PRO A 3 -32.91 -2.86 -26.64
N GLU A 4 -34.20 -2.53 -26.58
CA GLU A 4 -34.71 -1.18 -26.38
C GLU A 4 -34.47 -0.65 -24.96
N GLU A 5 -34.36 -1.54 -23.97
CA GLU A 5 -34.07 -1.20 -22.57
C GLU A 5 -32.59 -0.87 -22.32
N LEU A 6 -31.69 -1.18 -23.28
CA LEU A 6 -30.27 -0.88 -23.16
C LEU A 6 -30.00 0.58 -23.53
N GLU A 7 -29.28 1.33 -22.71
CA GLU A 7 -28.86 2.69 -23.08
C GLU A 7 -27.82 2.63 -24.20
N SER A 8 -26.80 1.79 -24.02
CA SER A 8 -25.67 1.65 -24.94
C SER A 8 -25.08 0.24 -24.94
N VAL A 9 -24.24 -0.04 -25.95
CA VAL A 9 -23.54 -1.32 -26.10
C VAL A 9 -22.05 -1.02 -26.25
N GLU A 10 -21.27 -1.29 -25.20
CA GLU A 10 -19.80 -1.17 -25.23
C GLU A 10 -19.18 -2.50 -25.64
N ILE A 11 -18.18 -2.46 -26.52
CA ILE A 11 -17.45 -3.65 -26.98
C ILE A 11 -15.98 -3.61 -26.53
N VAL A 12 -15.51 -4.72 -25.98
CA VAL A 12 -14.11 -4.91 -25.53
C VAL A 12 -13.58 -6.26 -26.02
N GLY A 13 -12.25 -6.39 -26.10
CA GLY A 13 -11.55 -7.58 -26.59
C GLY A 13 -11.22 -7.53 -28.08
N GLY A 14 -10.04 -8.01 -28.46
CA GLY A 14 -9.47 -7.85 -29.80
C GLY A 14 -10.35 -8.34 -30.95
N SER A 15 -11.11 -9.43 -30.75
CA SER A 15 -12.01 -9.98 -31.78
C SER A 15 -13.17 -9.06 -32.15
N THR A 16 -13.54 -8.11 -31.29
CA THR A 16 -14.61 -7.12 -31.57
C THR A 16 -14.18 -6.08 -32.61
N ARG A 17 -12.91 -6.05 -33.01
CA ARG A 17 -12.41 -5.21 -34.11
C ARG A 17 -12.88 -5.68 -35.48
N ILE A 18 -13.27 -6.95 -35.62
CA ILE A 18 -13.74 -7.54 -36.88
C ILE A 18 -15.03 -6.83 -37.33
N PRO A 19 -15.09 -6.24 -38.54
CA PRO A 19 -16.27 -5.49 -39.00
C PRO A 19 -17.56 -6.30 -38.98
N ALA A 20 -17.50 -7.59 -39.33
CA ALA A 20 -18.67 -8.49 -39.28
C ALA A 20 -19.23 -8.66 -37.85
N VAL A 21 -18.37 -8.67 -36.82
CA VAL A 21 -18.81 -8.74 -35.43
C VAL A 21 -19.50 -7.44 -35.02
N LYS A 22 -18.95 -6.27 -35.41
CA LYS A 22 -19.58 -4.98 -35.14
C LYS A 22 -20.95 -4.86 -35.81
N GLN A 23 -21.06 -5.31 -37.06
CA GLN A 23 -22.32 -5.34 -37.79
C GLN A 23 -23.33 -6.24 -37.10
N LEU A 24 -22.93 -7.45 -36.70
CA LEU A 24 -23.80 -8.37 -35.97
C LEU A 24 -24.31 -7.78 -34.66
N VAL A 25 -23.44 -7.12 -33.89
CA VAL A 25 -23.84 -6.42 -32.65
C VAL A 25 -24.88 -5.34 -32.96
N GLN A 26 -24.67 -4.56 -34.01
CA GLN A 26 -25.63 -3.54 -34.43
C GLN A 26 -26.96 -4.14 -34.89
N ASP A 27 -26.93 -5.27 -35.61
CA ASP A 27 -28.13 -5.95 -36.10
C ASP A 27 -28.96 -6.55 -34.94
N VAL A 28 -28.29 -7.07 -33.90
CA VAL A 28 -28.94 -7.70 -32.73
C VAL A 28 -29.47 -6.66 -31.74
N PHE A 29 -28.70 -5.62 -31.45
CA PHE A 29 -29.04 -4.63 -30.41
C PHE A 29 -29.67 -3.35 -30.97
N HIS A 30 -29.75 -3.22 -32.29
CA HIS A 30 -30.25 -2.04 -33.00
C HIS A 30 -29.56 -0.72 -32.58
N LYS A 31 -28.32 -0.83 -32.10
CA LYS A 31 -27.49 0.28 -31.59
C LYS A 31 -26.07 0.14 -32.11
N ALA A 32 -25.45 1.27 -32.45
CA ALA A 32 -24.05 1.27 -32.85
C ALA A 32 -23.17 0.86 -31.64
N PRO A 33 -22.25 -0.10 -31.80
CA PRO A 33 -21.35 -0.47 -30.72
C PRO A 33 -20.40 0.70 -30.38
N MET A 34 -20.37 1.07 -29.11
CA MET A 34 -19.49 2.09 -28.56
C MET A 34 -18.12 1.49 -28.23
N THR A 35 -17.11 2.34 -28.32
CA THR A 35 -15.70 2.00 -28.03
C THR A 35 -15.09 3.07 -27.14
N THR A 36 -15.83 3.55 -26.14
CA THR A 36 -15.32 4.59 -25.23
C THR A 36 -14.26 4.01 -24.29
N MET A 37 -14.36 2.72 -24.02
CA MET A 37 -13.39 1.95 -23.26
C MET A 37 -12.24 1.45 -24.16
N ASN A 38 -11.01 1.40 -23.62
CA ASN A 38 -9.89 0.79 -24.32
C ASN A 38 -10.13 -0.73 -24.45
N ALA A 39 -10.26 -1.23 -25.68
CA ALA A 39 -10.65 -2.62 -25.93
C ALA A 39 -9.67 -3.67 -25.39
N ASP A 40 -8.38 -3.34 -25.24
CA ASP A 40 -7.34 -4.28 -24.82
C ASP A 40 -7.06 -4.19 -23.32
N GLU A 41 -7.15 -2.99 -22.74
CA GLU A 41 -6.70 -2.73 -21.37
C GLU A 41 -7.82 -2.66 -20.34
N SER A 42 -9.07 -2.45 -20.76
CA SER A 42 -10.17 -2.14 -19.83
C SER A 42 -10.40 -3.25 -18.80
N VAL A 43 -10.26 -4.51 -19.22
CA VAL A 43 -10.37 -5.66 -18.31
C VAL A 43 -9.23 -5.62 -17.28
N ALA A 44 -7.98 -5.45 -17.73
CA ALA A 44 -6.82 -5.40 -16.84
C ALA A 44 -6.92 -4.22 -15.85
N ARG A 45 -7.31 -3.04 -16.32
CA ARG A 45 -7.52 -1.84 -15.48
C ARG A 45 -8.63 -2.06 -14.44
N GLY A 46 -9.73 -2.71 -14.83
CA GLY A 46 -10.80 -3.12 -13.91
C GLY A 46 -10.30 -4.09 -12.84
N CYS A 47 -9.51 -5.09 -13.23
CA CYS A 47 -8.87 -6.02 -12.28
C CYS A 47 -7.93 -5.29 -11.31
N THR A 48 -7.09 -4.37 -11.80
CA THR A 48 -6.19 -3.56 -10.96
C THR A 48 -6.98 -2.70 -9.97
N LEU A 49 -8.07 -2.07 -10.41
CA LEU A 49 -8.95 -1.31 -9.52
C LEU A 49 -9.56 -2.22 -8.45
N MET A 50 -9.99 -3.43 -8.81
CA MET A 50 -10.52 -4.40 -7.84
C MET A 50 -9.45 -4.85 -6.84
N CYS A 51 -8.21 -5.07 -7.29
CA CYS A 51 -7.08 -5.34 -6.38
C CYS A 51 -6.84 -4.17 -5.41
N ALA A 52 -6.94 -2.93 -5.90
CA ALA A 52 -6.82 -1.74 -5.08
C ALA A 52 -7.95 -1.62 -4.04
N ILE A 53 -9.20 -1.93 -4.42
CA ILE A 53 -10.36 -1.98 -3.50
C ILE A 53 -10.16 -3.03 -2.40
N LEU A 54 -9.56 -4.18 -2.73
CA LEU A 54 -9.33 -5.28 -1.78
C LEU A 54 -8.10 -5.06 -0.89
N SER A 55 -7.21 -4.12 -1.25
CA SER A 55 -5.99 -3.86 -0.50
C SER A 55 -6.29 -3.15 0.83
N PRO A 56 -5.79 -3.65 1.96
CA PRO A 56 -5.96 -2.96 3.25
C PRO A 56 -5.11 -1.69 3.35
N THR A 57 -4.09 -1.52 2.49
CA THR A 57 -3.14 -0.41 2.54
C THR A 57 -3.50 0.74 1.62
N PHE A 58 -4.39 0.52 0.65
CA PHE A 58 -4.71 1.49 -0.38
C PHE A 58 -6.19 1.86 -0.30
N LYS A 59 -6.49 3.16 -0.24
CA LYS A 59 -7.87 3.65 -0.20
C LYS A 59 -8.25 4.21 -1.56
N VAL A 60 -9.30 3.65 -2.16
CA VAL A 60 -9.94 4.17 -3.36
C VAL A 60 -11.33 4.71 -3.03
N LYS A 61 -11.92 5.46 -3.96
CA LYS A 61 -13.34 5.85 -3.87
C LYS A 61 -14.20 4.60 -3.77
N GLU A 62 -15.18 4.62 -2.85
CA GLU A 62 -16.08 3.49 -2.66
C GLU A 62 -16.85 3.18 -3.95
N PHE A 63 -16.75 1.93 -4.39
CA PHE A 63 -17.42 1.41 -5.57
C PHE A 63 -18.01 0.04 -5.22
N LYS A 64 -19.32 -0.12 -5.40
CA LYS A 64 -20.03 -1.37 -5.11
C LYS A 64 -20.27 -2.11 -6.42
N ILE A 65 -19.71 -3.31 -6.53
CA ILE A 65 -19.92 -4.22 -7.65
C ILE A 65 -20.73 -5.40 -7.14
N GLU A 66 -21.86 -5.68 -7.81
CA GLU A 66 -22.65 -6.89 -7.60
C GLU A 66 -22.65 -7.65 -8.92
N ASP A 67 -22.24 -8.92 -8.85
CA ASP A 67 -22.29 -9.85 -9.96
C ASP A 67 -23.36 -10.91 -9.67
N CYS A 68 -23.55 -11.89 -10.54
CA CYS A 68 -24.60 -12.90 -10.38
C CYS A 68 -24.12 -14.32 -10.72
N GLN A 69 -24.73 -15.30 -10.07
CA GLN A 69 -24.55 -16.72 -10.34
C GLN A 69 -25.51 -17.16 -11.45
N PRO A 70 -25.03 -17.51 -12.65
CA PRO A 70 -25.90 -17.79 -13.79
C PRO A 70 -26.72 -19.08 -13.66
N TYR A 71 -26.19 -20.08 -12.94
CA TYR A 71 -26.81 -21.40 -12.84
C TYR A 71 -27.34 -21.65 -11.42
N PRO A 72 -28.60 -22.12 -11.27
CA PRO A 72 -29.16 -22.42 -9.97
C PRO A 72 -28.44 -23.59 -9.30
N ILE A 73 -28.33 -23.54 -7.97
CA ILE A 73 -27.62 -24.52 -7.14
C ILE A 73 -28.60 -25.13 -6.15
N THR A 74 -28.69 -26.45 -6.18
CA THR A 74 -29.47 -27.28 -5.27
C THR A 74 -28.52 -28.05 -4.35
N LEU A 75 -28.91 -28.15 -3.08
CA LEU A 75 -28.27 -29.01 -2.11
C LEU A 75 -29.10 -30.27 -1.92
N SER A 76 -28.45 -31.42 -1.98
CA SER A 76 -29.02 -32.73 -1.69
C SER A 76 -28.34 -33.33 -0.45
N TRP A 77 -29.10 -34.06 0.36
CA TRP A 77 -28.58 -34.80 1.52
C TRP A 77 -29.41 -36.04 1.81
N GLN A 78 -28.77 -37.04 2.40
CA GLN A 78 -29.42 -38.31 2.72
C GLN A 78 -30.01 -38.32 4.14
N GLY A 79 -31.18 -38.96 4.29
CA GLY A 79 -31.87 -39.25 5.54
C GLY A 79 -33.00 -38.27 5.92
N GLY A 80 -34.08 -38.79 6.52
CA GLY A 80 -35.30 -38.05 6.85
C GLY A 80 -36.54 -38.93 6.63
N VAL A 81 -37.73 -38.33 6.54
CA VAL A 81 -38.99 -39.04 6.22
C VAL A 81 -39.02 -39.52 4.76
N ASN A 82 -38.28 -38.83 3.88
CA ASN A 82 -37.97 -39.27 2.51
C ASN A 82 -36.47 -39.59 2.44
N GLU A 83 -36.11 -40.67 1.76
CA GLU A 83 -34.74 -41.19 1.67
C GLU A 83 -33.79 -40.21 0.95
N ASP A 84 -34.30 -39.36 0.05
CA ASP A 84 -33.56 -38.27 -0.61
C ASP A 84 -34.24 -36.91 -0.38
N ASN A 85 -33.52 -35.95 0.22
CA ASN A 85 -34.01 -34.59 0.44
C ASN A 85 -33.18 -33.60 -0.35
N GLU A 86 -33.84 -32.63 -0.98
CA GLU A 86 -33.22 -31.61 -1.81
C GLU A 86 -33.85 -30.24 -1.60
N VAL A 87 -33.06 -29.18 -1.70
CA VAL A 87 -33.54 -27.80 -1.68
C VAL A 87 -32.74 -26.93 -2.63
N GLU A 88 -33.42 -26.17 -3.48
CA GLU A 88 -32.77 -25.13 -4.27
C GLU A 88 -32.37 -23.98 -3.34
N VAL A 89 -31.07 -23.76 -3.23
CA VAL A 89 -30.51 -22.73 -2.35
C VAL A 89 -30.24 -21.46 -3.11
N PHE A 90 -29.70 -21.51 -4.32
CA PHE A 90 -29.44 -20.32 -5.11
C PHE A 90 -30.17 -20.43 -6.44
N SER A 91 -31.03 -19.46 -6.73
CA SER A 91 -31.81 -19.43 -7.99
C SER A 91 -30.94 -18.98 -9.16
N ARG A 92 -31.48 -19.11 -10.38
CA ARG A 92 -30.85 -18.56 -11.58
C ARG A 92 -30.62 -17.06 -11.43
N TRP A 93 -29.44 -16.58 -11.82
CA TRP A 93 -29.01 -15.17 -11.73
C TRP A 93 -28.99 -14.61 -10.31
N ASN A 94 -28.85 -15.47 -9.28
CA ASN A 94 -28.79 -15.03 -7.89
C ASN A 94 -27.57 -14.10 -7.67
N PRO A 95 -27.72 -12.93 -7.04
CA PRO A 95 -26.62 -11.98 -6.85
C PRO A 95 -25.51 -12.57 -5.96
N ILE A 96 -24.25 -12.23 -6.25
CA ILE A 96 -23.09 -12.63 -5.46
C ILE A 96 -22.38 -11.40 -4.88
N PRO A 97 -21.85 -11.48 -3.65
CA PRO A 97 -21.89 -12.64 -2.74
C PRO A 97 -23.27 -12.83 -2.08
N SER A 98 -23.67 -14.08 -1.85
CA SER A 98 -24.94 -14.41 -1.18
C SER A 98 -24.76 -15.53 -0.17
N THR A 99 -25.50 -15.48 0.93
CA THR A 99 -25.42 -16.43 2.04
C THR A 99 -26.81 -16.91 2.41
N LYS A 100 -26.98 -18.22 2.57
CA LYS A 100 -28.20 -18.82 3.09
C LYS A 100 -27.90 -19.73 4.27
N MET A 101 -28.84 -19.79 5.20
CA MET A 101 -28.74 -20.62 6.39
C MET A 101 -29.83 -21.70 6.34
N LEU A 102 -29.40 -22.96 6.39
CA LEU A 102 -30.27 -24.12 6.41
C LEU A 102 -30.27 -24.71 7.81
N SER A 103 -31.41 -25.23 8.25
CA SER A 103 -31.55 -25.93 9.53
C SER A 103 -31.90 -27.38 9.29
N PHE A 104 -31.08 -28.29 9.80
CA PHE A 104 -31.28 -29.73 9.73
C PHE A 104 -31.52 -30.29 11.13
N TYR A 105 -32.24 -31.40 11.21
CA TYR A 105 -32.46 -32.15 12.45
C TYR A 105 -31.91 -33.56 12.24
N LYS A 106 -30.72 -33.85 12.80
CA LYS A 106 -29.99 -35.10 12.54
C LYS A 106 -29.40 -35.69 13.83
N ARG A 107 -29.21 -37.01 13.82
CA ARG A 107 -28.59 -37.79 14.91
C ARG A 107 -27.17 -38.25 14.58
N GLU A 108 -26.81 -38.24 13.30
CA GLU A 108 -25.58 -38.78 12.73
C GLU A 108 -24.91 -37.74 11.83
N PRO A 109 -23.63 -37.91 11.47
CA PRO A 109 -22.94 -37.07 10.51
C PRO A 109 -23.76 -36.80 9.24
N LEU A 110 -23.78 -35.54 8.80
CA LEU A 110 -24.59 -35.08 7.68
C LEU A 110 -23.69 -34.84 6.47
N THR A 111 -23.96 -35.54 5.37
CA THR A 111 -23.31 -35.27 4.09
C THR A 111 -24.24 -34.44 3.23
N VAL A 112 -23.78 -33.27 2.79
CA VAL A 112 -24.49 -32.36 1.89
C VAL A 112 -23.73 -32.30 0.57
N GLU A 113 -24.41 -32.57 -0.53
CA GLU A 113 -23.87 -32.44 -1.88
C GLU A 113 -24.46 -31.21 -2.56
N ALA A 114 -23.61 -30.39 -3.16
CA ALA A 114 -23.99 -29.25 -3.97
C ALA A 114 -23.94 -29.62 -5.45
N ARG A 115 -25.01 -29.35 -6.18
CA ARG A 115 -25.13 -29.61 -7.63
C ARG A 115 -25.89 -28.50 -8.34
N TYR A 116 -25.66 -28.37 -9.64
CA TYR A 116 -26.51 -27.52 -10.46
C TYR A 116 -27.93 -28.12 -10.56
N SER A 117 -28.97 -27.31 -10.36
CA SER A 117 -30.37 -27.80 -10.33
C SER A 117 -30.78 -28.46 -11.65
N TYR A 118 -30.21 -28.01 -12.77
CA TYR A 118 -30.52 -28.50 -14.12
C TYR A 118 -29.24 -28.97 -14.84
N PRO A 119 -28.88 -30.26 -14.75
CA PRO A 119 -27.68 -30.81 -15.37
C PRO A 119 -27.61 -30.66 -16.90
N ASN A 120 -28.75 -30.55 -17.59
CA ASN A 120 -28.79 -30.37 -19.04
C ASN A 120 -28.62 -28.91 -19.49
N ASP A 121 -28.74 -27.94 -18.56
CA ASP A 121 -28.64 -26.51 -18.85
C ASP A 121 -27.21 -25.98 -18.70
N ILE A 122 -26.29 -26.82 -18.21
CA ILE A 122 -24.88 -26.48 -18.08
C ILE A 122 -24.09 -27.07 -19.25
N PRO A 123 -23.04 -26.38 -19.73
CA PRO A 123 -22.17 -26.91 -20.78
C PRO A 123 -21.18 -27.98 -20.28
N PHE A 124 -21.29 -28.41 -19.02
CA PHE A 124 -20.33 -29.28 -18.36
C PHE A 124 -20.89 -30.70 -18.20
N SER A 125 -20.03 -31.72 -18.30
CA SER A 125 -20.43 -33.12 -18.16
C SER A 125 -20.75 -33.53 -16.72
N GLU A 126 -20.25 -32.80 -15.73
CA GLU A 126 -20.43 -33.07 -14.30
C GLU A 126 -21.29 -31.96 -13.68
N SER A 127 -22.41 -32.34 -13.09
CA SER A 127 -23.32 -31.39 -12.42
C SER A 127 -22.97 -31.16 -10.96
N ARG A 128 -22.14 -32.02 -10.36
CA ARG A 128 -21.72 -31.90 -8.97
C ARG A 128 -20.66 -30.80 -8.80
N ILE A 129 -20.95 -29.87 -7.91
CA ILE A 129 -20.06 -28.75 -7.53
C ILE A 129 -19.12 -29.17 -6.41
N GLY A 130 -19.64 -29.89 -5.41
CA GLY A 130 -18.85 -30.33 -4.27
C GLY A 130 -19.67 -31.14 -3.26
N GLN A 131 -18.98 -31.85 -2.38
CA GLN A 131 -19.59 -32.64 -1.31
C GLN A 131 -18.98 -32.21 0.02
N TYR A 132 -19.80 -32.04 1.05
CA TYR A 132 -19.40 -31.51 2.35
C TYR A 132 -19.91 -32.43 3.44
N THR A 133 -18.99 -33.01 4.21
CA THR A 133 -19.33 -33.89 5.34
C THR A 133 -19.22 -33.11 6.63
N ILE A 134 -20.34 -32.94 7.34
CA ILE A 134 -20.40 -32.32 8.65
C ILE A 134 -20.27 -33.44 9.69
N GLU A 135 -19.16 -33.43 10.41
CA GLU A 135 -18.78 -34.48 11.35
C GLU A 135 -19.18 -34.10 12.79
N GLN A 136 -19.02 -35.05 13.72
CA GLN A 136 -19.22 -34.85 15.16
C GLN A 136 -20.64 -34.42 15.58
N ILE A 137 -21.64 -34.73 14.77
CA ILE A 137 -23.05 -34.59 15.16
C ILE A 137 -23.39 -35.65 16.19
N GLN A 138 -23.78 -35.23 17.39
CA GLN A 138 -24.28 -36.11 18.45
C GLN A 138 -25.77 -35.82 18.70
N PRO A 139 -26.59 -36.84 19.05
CA PRO A 139 -27.97 -36.63 19.46
C PRO A 139 -28.04 -35.85 20.77
N GLN A 140 -29.18 -35.19 21.01
CA GLN A 140 -29.41 -34.50 22.28
C GLN A 140 -29.43 -35.50 23.45
N PRO A 141 -29.24 -35.06 24.71
CA PRO A 141 -29.26 -35.93 25.90
C PRO A 141 -30.55 -36.74 26.07
N ASP A 142 -31.66 -36.29 25.47
CA ASP A 142 -32.97 -36.95 25.47
C ASP A 142 -33.17 -37.95 24.30
N GLY A 143 -32.15 -38.16 23.45
CA GLY A 143 -32.21 -39.02 22.27
C GLY A 143 -32.92 -38.40 21.06
N THR A 144 -33.32 -37.13 21.13
CA THR A 144 -33.92 -36.41 20.01
C THR A 144 -32.85 -35.93 19.00
N PRO A 145 -33.20 -35.75 17.72
CA PRO A 145 -32.27 -35.21 16.73
C PRO A 145 -31.78 -33.81 17.10
N SER A 146 -30.48 -33.58 17.00
CA SER A 146 -29.89 -32.27 17.24
C SER A 146 -30.18 -31.32 16.09
N LYS A 147 -30.47 -30.06 16.43
CA LYS A 147 -30.68 -29.00 15.44
C LYS A 147 -29.33 -28.47 14.98
N ILE A 148 -29.02 -28.66 13.71
CA ILE A 148 -27.78 -28.18 13.08
C ILE A 148 -28.12 -27.04 12.16
N LYS A 149 -27.44 -25.90 12.30
CA LYS A 149 -27.47 -24.81 11.33
C LYS A 149 -26.28 -24.93 10.41
N VAL A 150 -26.50 -24.86 9.11
CA VAL A 150 -25.44 -24.88 8.10
C VAL A 150 -25.54 -23.60 7.30
N LYS A 151 -24.44 -22.86 7.25
CA LYS A 151 -24.29 -21.60 6.54
C LYS A 151 -23.57 -21.85 5.23
N VAL A 152 -24.32 -21.78 4.14
CA VAL A 152 -23.82 -21.95 2.78
C VAL A 152 -23.70 -20.59 2.09
N ARG A 153 -22.68 -20.43 1.26
CA ARG A 153 -22.31 -19.14 0.70
C ARG A 153 -21.84 -19.28 -0.74
N LEU A 154 -22.30 -18.37 -1.60
CA LEU A 154 -21.60 -17.98 -2.82
C LEU A 154 -20.70 -16.80 -2.51
N ASN A 155 -19.39 -16.99 -2.64
CA ASN A 155 -18.42 -15.94 -2.35
C ASN A 155 -18.37 -14.88 -3.48
N ARG A 156 -17.54 -13.84 -3.32
CA ARG A 156 -17.39 -12.76 -4.32
C ARG A 156 -16.86 -13.25 -5.68
N ASN A 157 -16.24 -14.43 -5.71
CA ASN A 157 -15.70 -15.05 -6.93
C ASN A 157 -16.69 -16.02 -7.58
N GLY A 158 -17.94 -16.10 -7.08
CA GLY A 158 -18.95 -17.04 -7.57
C GLY A 158 -18.73 -18.49 -7.13
N ILE A 159 -17.81 -18.75 -6.19
CA ILE A 159 -17.54 -20.11 -5.71
C ILE A 159 -18.48 -20.43 -4.55
N PHE A 160 -19.16 -21.57 -4.67
CA PHE A 160 -20.00 -22.13 -3.60
C PHE A 160 -19.13 -22.75 -2.51
N ASP A 161 -19.48 -22.49 -1.25
CA ASP A 161 -18.84 -23.10 -0.10
C ASP A 161 -19.77 -23.25 1.11
N VAL A 162 -19.48 -24.22 1.97
CA VAL A 162 -20.13 -24.40 3.27
C VAL A 162 -19.22 -23.79 4.33
N THR A 163 -19.49 -22.54 4.70
CA THR A 163 -18.59 -21.72 5.53
C THR A 163 -18.62 -22.05 7.02
N GLN A 164 -19.76 -22.52 7.52
CA GLN A 164 -19.94 -22.81 8.95
C GLN A 164 -21.06 -23.83 9.13
N ALA A 165 -20.88 -24.74 10.07
CA ALA A 165 -21.92 -25.65 10.55
C ALA A 165 -21.89 -25.59 12.07
N SER A 166 -23.06 -25.48 12.71
CA SER A 166 -23.15 -25.35 14.16
C SER A 166 -24.32 -26.15 14.73
N LEU A 167 -24.09 -26.82 15.86
CA LEU A 167 -25.08 -27.56 16.63
C LEU A 167 -25.68 -26.66 17.70
N ILE A 168 -27.01 -26.63 17.80
CA ILE A 168 -27.73 -25.85 18.81
C ILE A 168 -28.18 -26.78 19.95
N GLU A 169 -27.57 -26.62 21.12
CA GLU A 169 -28.05 -27.21 22.37
C GLU A 169 -28.99 -26.23 23.08
N THR A 170 -30.12 -26.73 23.55
CA THR A 170 -31.03 -25.95 24.37
C THR A 170 -30.80 -26.35 25.82
N ILE A 171 -30.21 -25.47 26.62
CA ILE A 171 -29.98 -25.72 28.04
C ILE A 171 -31.25 -25.31 28.78
N GLU A 172 -31.95 -26.28 29.37
CA GLU A 172 -32.98 -26.03 30.36
C GLU A 172 -32.28 -25.80 31.71
N GLU A 173 -32.50 -24.64 32.34
CA GLU A 173 -32.03 -24.41 33.71
C GLU A 173 -32.83 -25.35 34.64
N PRO A 174 -32.18 -26.07 35.57
CA PRO A 174 -32.90 -26.92 36.50
C PRO A 174 -33.78 -26.03 37.40
N ASN A 175 -35.09 -26.21 37.30
CA ASN A 175 -36.06 -25.57 38.18
C ASN A 175 -35.66 -25.86 39.64
N ALA A 176 -35.44 -24.80 40.42
CA ALA A 176 -35.28 -24.93 41.87
C ALA A 176 -36.55 -25.62 42.45
N PRO A 177 -36.41 -26.62 43.34
CA PRO A 177 -37.57 -27.32 43.87
C PRO A 177 -38.36 -26.40 44.81
N THR A 178 -39.61 -26.14 44.46
CA THR A 178 -40.65 -25.62 45.35
C THR A 178 -40.92 -26.64 46.46
N GLY A 179 -40.48 -26.34 47.68
CA GLY A 179 -40.88 -27.04 48.90
C GLY A 179 -42.25 -26.58 49.42
N PRO A 180 -42.89 -27.35 50.33
CA PRO A 180 -44.33 -27.27 50.61
C PRO A 180 -44.72 -26.15 51.59
N GLU A 181 -45.97 -25.68 51.46
CA GLU A 181 -46.66 -24.75 52.36
C GLU A 181 -46.75 -25.27 53.80
N GLU A 182 -46.45 -24.42 54.79
CA GLU A 182 -47.15 -24.40 56.08
C GLU A 182 -47.08 -23.00 56.76
N ALA A 183 -48.29 -22.49 57.06
CA ALA A 183 -48.73 -21.55 58.10
C ALA A 183 -48.08 -20.16 58.35
N MET A 184 -48.96 -19.14 58.20
CA MET A 184 -49.10 -17.86 58.92
C MET A 184 -48.20 -17.61 60.15
N GLU A 185 -47.55 -16.44 60.23
CA GLU A 185 -48.00 -15.31 61.08
C GLU A 185 -47.08 -14.05 60.95
N ALA A 186 -47.55 -12.95 61.52
CA ALA A 186 -47.24 -11.55 61.25
C ALA A 186 -45.81 -11.02 61.54
N THR A 187 -45.48 -9.96 60.78
CA THR A 187 -44.54 -8.83 61.02
C THR A 187 -44.19 -8.50 62.48
N PRO A 188 -43.03 -7.85 62.79
CA PRO A 188 -42.45 -6.74 62.02
C PRO A 188 -40.90 -6.65 61.93
N ALA A 189 -40.45 -5.76 61.03
CA ALA A 189 -39.10 -5.19 60.95
C ALA A 189 -38.75 -4.42 62.27
N PRO A 190 -37.47 -4.15 62.63
CA PRO A 190 -36.64 -3.19 61.88
C PRO A 190 -35.10 -3.34 61.94
N GLU A 191 -34.46 -2.59 61.04
CA GLU A 191 -33.23 -1.77 61.18
C GLU A 191 -31.92 -2.28 61.83
N GLY A 192 -30.81 -1.90 61.16
CA GLY A 192 -29.47 -1.76 61.73
C GLY A 192 -28.41 -2.47 60.89
N ALA A 193 -27.71 -1.78 59.98
CA ALA A 193 -26.37 -1.20 60.20
C ALA A 193 -25.30 -2.30 60.40
N GLN A 194 -24.14 -2.36 59.75
CA GLN A 194 -23.33 -1.35 59.06
C GLN A 194 -22.05 -2.04 58.55
N ASN A 195 -21.41 -1.43 57.54
CA ASN A 195 -19.97 -1.49 57.19
C ASN A 195 -19.47 -2.81 56.57
N GLY A 196 -18.87 -2.82 55.37
CA GLY A 196 -17.77 -2.01 54.82
C GLY A 196 -16.69 -3.04 54.39
N LEU A 197 -15.90 -2.96 53.32
CA LEU A 197 -15.35 -1.94 52.45
C LEU A 197 -15.15 -2.63 51.07
N ASP A 198 -15.52 -2.01 49.95
CA ASP A 198 -14.67 -1.14 49.11
C ASP A 198 -13.61 -1.90 48.30
N GLN A 199 -13.85 -2.05 46.98
CA GLN A 199 -13.00 -1.46 45.94
C GLN A 199 -13.54 -1.79 44.54
N ASN A 200 -13.97 -0.71 43.88
CA ASN A 200 -14.19 -0.52 42.43
C ASN A 200 -12.89 0.09 41.83
N PRO A 201 -12.78 0.51 40.55
CA PRO A 201 -13.55 0.30 39.31
C PRO A 201 -12.55 0.07 38.11
N PRO A 202 -12.74 0.51 36.83
CA PRO A 202 -13.93 0.81 36.00
C PRO A 202 -13.99 -0.07 34.71
N THR A 203 -15.14 -0.36 34.10
CA THR A 203 -16.02 0.46 33.23
C THR A 203 -15.41 0.87 31.88
N THR A 204 -15.88 0.25 30.78
CA THR A 204 -16.40 0.88 29.53
C THR A 204 -17.00 -0.26 28.69
N GLN A 205 -18.32 -0.46 28.52
CA GLN A 205 -19.36 0.36 27.87
C GLN A 205 -19.04 0.76 26.42
N GLU A 206 -19.55 -0.03 25.49
CA GLU A 206 -20.16 0.48 24.25
C GLU A 206 -21.68 0.31 24.38
N PRO A 207 -22.50 1.35 24.11
CA PRO A 207 -23.90 1.19 23.79
C PRO A 207 -24.08 1.09 22.27
N MET A 208 -24.91 0.12 21.87
CA MET A 208 -25.61 0.10 20.59
C MET A 208 -26.67 1.19 20.58
N ASP A 209 -26.86 1.87 19.44
CA ASP A 209 -28.12 2.52 19.12
C ASP A 209 -28.51 2.26 17.66
N GLU A 210 -29.81 2.07 17.50
CA GLU A 210 -30.55 1.59 16.33
C GLU A 210 -30.59 2.59 15.15
N PRO A 211 -30.95 2.12 13.94
CA PRO A 211 -31.28 3.00 12.82
C PRO A 211 -32.73 3.51 12.92
N VAL A 212 -32.87 4.82 12.79
CA VAL A 212 -34.12 5.58 12.63
C VAL A 212 -34.60 5.49 11.17
N GLU A 213 -35.83 5.01 10.94
CA GLU A 213 -36.60 5.32 9.73
C GLU A 213 -37.16 6.76 9.81
N PRO A 214 -37.34 7.43 8.67
CA PRO A 214 -38.71 7.82 8.38
C PRO A 214 -39.12 7.61 6.92
N ALA A 215 -40.31 7.02 6.77
CA ALA A 215 -41.16 7.19 5.60
C ALA A 215 -41.70 8.62 5.55
N ASN A 216 -41.75 9.21 4.36
CA ASN A 216 -42.77 10.21 4.00
C ASN A 216 -43.13 10.09 2.52
N GLY A 217 -44.44 10.08 2.29
CA GLY A 217 -45.10 9.71 1.05
C GLY A 217 -45.17 10.78 -0.05
N PRO A 218 -45.94 10.50 -1.10
CA PRO A 218 -45.78 11.08 -2.43
C PRO A 218 -46.73 12.26 -2.71
N THR A 219 -46.40 13.07 -3.74
CA THR A 219 -47.36 13.97 -4.39
C THR A 219 -47.12 14.01 -5.90
N THR A 220 -48.16 13.64 -6.67
CA THR A 220 -48.40 14.03 -8.06
C THR A 220 -49.87 14.43 -8.18
N PRO A 221 -50.22 15.52 -8.91
CA PRO A 221 -51.61 15.90 -9.13
C PRO A 221 -52.18 15.34 -10.45
N ALA A 222 -53.45 14.90 -10.36
CA ALA A 222 -54.62 15.10 -11.26
C ALA A 222 -54.48 14.85 -12.80
N SER A 223 -55.42 14.28 -13.56
CA SER A 223 -56.90 14.20 -13.49
C SER A 223 -57.42 13.06 -14.40
N GLY A 224 -58.51 12.37 -14.01
CA GLY A 224 -59.78 12.31 -14.75
C GLY A 224 -60.05 10.91 -15.34
N ASP A 225 -61.24 10.30 -15.38
CA ASP A 225 -62.59 10.70 -14.97
C ASP A 225 -63.49 9.43 -14.93
N ALA A 226 -64.55 9.49 -14.12
CA ALA A 226 -65.85 8.79 -14.17
C ALA A 226 -65.96 7.24 -14.22
N GLN A 227 -66.60 6.62 -13.20
CA GLN A 227 -68.06 6.33 -13.23
C GLN A 227 -68.58 5.59 -11.97
N THR A 228 -69.65 6.19 -11.40
CA THR A 228 -70.86 5.60 -10.75
C THR A 228 -70.67 4.55 -9.64
N GLY A 229 -71.05 4.80 -8.39
CA GLY A 229 -72.43 4.94 -7.83
C GLY A 229 -72.55 3.84 -6.75
N GLU A 230 -73.12 3.95 -5.55
CA GLU A 230 -74.13 4.77 -4.86
C GLU A 230 -73.81 4.70 -3.34
N LYS A 231 -73.93 5.82 -2.58
CA LYS A 231 -74.91 6.09 -1.48
C LYS A 231 -75.05 4.96 -0.43
N GLU A 232 -75.01 5.16 0.88
CA GLU A 232 -75.37 6.26 1.80
C GLU A 232 -74.70 5.98 3.18
N LYS A 233 -74.09 6.98 3.86
CA LYS A 233 -74.57 7.68 5.09
C LYS A 233 -74.95 6.75 6.26
N ALA A 234 -74.58 6.99 7.53
CA ALA A 234 -74.10 8.17 8.23
C ALA A 234 -73.55 7.79 9.64
N GLU A 235 -72.82 8.74 10.25
CA GLU A 235 -72.76 9.09 11.69
C GLU A 235 -72.21 8.04 12.67
N ASP A 236 -71.00 8.24 13.22
CA ASP A 236 -70.62 9.13 14.34
C ASP A 236 -71.32 8.78 15.67
N GLY A 237 -70.50 8.49 16.68
CA GLY A 237 -70.96 7.97 17.96
C GLY A 237 -69.83 7.33 18.76
N SER A 238 -69.11 8.17 19.48
CA SER A 238 -68.17 7.86 20.56
C SER A 238 -68.66 6.80 21.54
N GLU A 239 -67.80 5.85 21.95
CA GLU A 239 -67.84 5.29 23.31
C GLU A 239 -66.53 4.59 23.75
N ILE A 240 -65.89 5.23 24.72
CA ILE A 240 -65.34 4.70 25.99
C ILE A 240 -64.74 3.28 25.99
N LYS A 241 -63.44 3.26 26.33
CA LYS A 241 -62.62 2.10 26.72
C LYS A 241 -63.16 1.43 27.99
N THR A 242 -63.40 0.12 27.90
CA THR A 242 -63.40 -0.77 29.07
C THR A 242 -62.35 -1.84 28.87
N GLN A 243 -61.42 -1.89 29.81
CA GLN A 243 -60.33 -2.87 29.89
C GLN A 243 -60.91 -4.26 30.17
N SER A 244 -60.46 -5.26 29.41
CA SER A 244 -60.41 -6.63 29.89
C SER A 244 -59.00 -7.16 29.66
N ALA A 245 -58.32 -7.35 30.78
CA ALA A 245 -57.08 -8.07 30.87
C ALA A 245 -57.33 -9.54 30.49
N ASN A 246 -56.52 -10.07 29.59
CA ASN A 246 -56.30 -11.51 29.53
C ASN A 246 -54.80 -11.77 29.39
N THR A 247 -54.23 -12.21 30.50
CA THR A 247 -52.83 -12.62 30.67
C THR A 247 -52.58 -13.94 29.94
N THR A 248 -51.74 -13.93 28.91
CA THR A 248 -51.09 -15.16 28.41
C THR A 248 -49.83 -15.47 29.24
N PRO A 249 -49.55 -16.74 29.59
CA PRO A 249 -48.40 -17.11 30.42
C PRO A 249 -47.07 -16.85 29.70
N ALA A 250 -46.10 -16.31 30.42
CA ALA A 250 -44.72 -16.15 29.94
C ALA A 250 -44.06 -17.53 29.76
N VAL A 251 -43.67 -17.86 28.52
CA VAL A 251 -42.83 -19.01 28.21
C VAL A 251 -41.40 -18.74 28.72
N PRO A 252 -40.78 -19.65 29.49
CA PRO A 252 -39.43 -19.43 30.02
C PRO A 252 -38.40 -19.32 28.87
N LYS A 253 -37.54 -18.29 28.92
CA LYS A 253 -36.47 -18.06 27.92
C LYS A 253 -35.36 -19.12 28.09
N LYS A 254 -35.40 -20.18 27.26
CA LYS A 254 -34.33 -21.19 27.18
C LYS A 254 -33.05 -20.56 26.59
N LYS A 255 -31.90 -20.72 27.26
CA LYS A 255 -30.58 -20.31 26.72
C LYS A 255 -30.13 -21.34 25.67
N LYS A 256 -29.73 -20.86 24.49
CA LYS A 256 -29.22 -21.67 23.38
C LYS A 256 -27.70 -21.59 23.34
N LYS A 257 -27.01 -22.72 23.34
CA LYS A 257 -25.57 -22.83 23.13
C LYS A 257 -25.32 -23.30 21.70
N GLU A 258 -24.42 -22.63 21.00
CA GLU A 258 -24.03 -22.95 19.62
C GLU A 258 -22.62 -23.55 19.64
N ILE A 259 -22.47 -24.74 19.08
CA ILE A 259 -21.20 -25.50 19.03
C ILE A 259 -20.81 -25.65 17.57
N ASP A 260 -19.67 -25.10 17.16
CA ASP A 260 -19.19 -25.25 15.79
C ASP A 260 -18.80 -26.71 15.49
N LEU A 261 -19.22 -27.19 14.33
CA LEU A 261 -18.97 -28.55 13.85
C LEU A 261 -17.90 -28.52 12.75
N PRO A 262 -16.97 -29.49 12.74
CA PRO A 262 -16.00 -29.62 11.66
C PRO A 262 -16.68 -30.01 10.34
N ILE A 263 -16.21 -29.41 9.25
CA ILE A 263 -16.67 -29.67 7.88
C ILE A 263 -15.50 -30.21 7.07
N THR A 264 -15.68 -31.37 6.45
CA THR A 264 -14.73 -31.96 5.52
C THR A 264 -15.22 -31.76 4.08
N PRO A 265 -14.67 -30.78 3.32
CA PRO A 265 -15.06 -30.53 1.95
C PRO A 265 -14.33 -31.47 0.98
N ARG A 266 -15.06 -31.95 -0.03
CA ARG A 266 -14.57 -32.64 -1.21
C ARG A 266 -15.03 -31.84 -2.43
N VAL A 267 -14.17 -30.93 -2.86
CA VAL A 267 -14.41 -30.00 -3.98
C VAL A 267 -13.39 -30.23 -5.10
N PRO A 268 -13.71 -29.88 -6.35
CA PRO A 268 -12.73 -29.82 -7.43
C PRO A 268 -11.61 -28.82 -7.10
N GLY A 269 -10.35 -29.23 -7.23
CA GLY A 269 -9.19 -28.37 -6.98
C GLY A 269 -7.98 -29.16 -6.47
N ALA A 270 -6.80 -28.52 -6.51
CA ALA A 270 -5.61 -29.09 -5.89
C ALA A 270 -5.75 -29.10 -4.37
N ASN A 271 -5.44 -30.24 -3.74
CA ASN A 271 -5.29 -30.28 -2.30
C ASN A 271 -4.01 -29.55 -1.87
N LYS A 272 -3.86 -29.27 -0.57
CA LYS A 272 -2.72 -28.51 -0.04
C LYS A 272 -1.36 -29.08 -0.45
N LYS A 273 -1.19 -30.41 -0.38
CA LYS A 273 0.06 -31.08 -0.73
C LYS A 273 0.41 -30.93 -2.20
N GLU A 274 -0.58 -31.08 -3.08
CA GLU A 274 -0.39 -30.90 -4.52
C GLU A 274 -0.11 -29.43 -4.86
N LEU A 275 -0.79 -28.49 -4.21
CA LEU A 275 -0.53 -27.06 -4.38
C LEU A 275 0.89 -26.69 -3.95
N GLU A 276 1.37 -27.18 -2.80
CA GLU A 276 2.74 -26.98 -2.33
C GLU A 276 3.76 -27.51 -3.34
N ARG A 277 3.52 -28.71 -3.90
CA ARG A 277 4.37 -29.29 -4.96
C ARG A 277 4.41 -28.43 -6.23
N LEU A 278 3.27 -27.88 -6.65
CA LEU A 278 3.20 -27.01 -7.83
C LEU A 278 3.91 -25.66 -7.59
N ILE A 279 3.80 -25.11 -6.38
CA ILE A 279 4.51 -23.88 -5.98
C ILE A 279 6.03 -24.10 -5.98
N GLU A 280 6.50 -25.23 -5.44
CA GLU A 280 7.92 -25.57 -5.44
C GLU A 280 8.47 -25.68 -6.87
N HIS A 281 7.76 -26.37 -7.76
CA HIS A 281 8.12 -26.49 -9.17
C HIS A 281 8.14 -25.13 -9.89
N GLU A 282 7.18 -24.25 -9.61
CA GLU A 282 7.18 -22.87 -10.13
C GLU A 282 8.41 -22.08 -9.65
N HIS A 283 8.77 -22.20 -8.36
CA HIS A 283 9.96 -21.55 -7.83
C HIS A 283 11.26 -22.06 -8.48
N GLU A 284 11.32 -23.34 -8.83
CA GLU A 284 12.45 -23.90 -9.58
C GLU A 284 12.56 -23.25 -10.97
N MET A 285 11.45 -23.14 -11.70
CA MET A 285 11.41 -22.49 -13.02
C MET A 285 11.80 -21.01 -12.93
N ILE A 286 11.24 -20.25 -11.97
CA ILE A 286 11.59 -18.85 -11.74
C ILE A 286 13.10 -18.69 -11.44
N SER A 287 13.67 -19.61 -10.65
CA SER A 287 15.09 -19.61 -10.33
C SER A 287 15.96 -19.87 -11.57
N GLN A 288 15.53 -20.76 -12.46
CA GLN A 288 16.21 -21.02 -13.73
C GLN A 288 16.16 -19.81 -14.65
N ASP A 289 14.98 -19.20 -14.85
CA ASP A 289 14.82 -17.98 -15.65
C ASP A 289 15.70 -16.83 -15.13
N LYS A 290 15.75 -16.67 -13.81
CA LYS A 290 16.60 -15.65 -13.18
C LYS A 290 18.09 -15.91 -13.44
N LYS A 291 18.56 -17.15 -13.30
CA LYS A 291 19.96 -17.52 -13.57
C LYS A 291 20.32 -17.26 -15.03
N GLU A 292 19.43 -17.61 -15.95
CA GLU A 292 19.62 -17.39 -17.38
C GLU A 292 19.69 -15.90 -17.70
N LYS A 293 18.78 -15.10 -17.16
CA LYS A 293 18.81 -13.64 -17.29
C LYS A 293 20.11 -13.04 -16.77
N GLU A 294 20.52 -13.40 -15.55
CA GLU A 294 21.77 -12.89 -14.96
C GLU A 294 23.02 -13.30 -15.74
N ARG A 295 23.01 -14.48 -16.35
CA ARG A 295 24.06 -14.95 -17.25
C ARG A 295 24.11 -14.11 -18.52
N SER A 296 22.95 -13.93 -19.18
CA SER A 296 22.82 -13.08 -20.37
C SER A 296 23.25 -11.64 -20.09
N ASP A 297 22.83 -11.06 -18.96
CA ASP A 297 23.24 -9.70 -18.54
C ASP A 297 24.75 -9.61 -18.34
N SER A 298 25.38 -10.65 -17.76
CA SER A 298 26.83 -10.68 -17.55
C SER A 298 27.61 -10.80 -18.87
N LYS A 299 27.08 -11.54 -19.85
CA LYS A 299 27.63 -11.59 -21.21
C LYS A 299 27.56 -10.23 -21.89
N ASN A 300 26.39 -9.59 -21.86
CA ASN A 300 26.17 -8.25 -22.41
C ASN A 300 27.09 -7.21 -21.76
N ALA A 301 27.35 -7.32 -20.46
CA ALA A 301 28.28 -6.43 -19.77
C ALA A 301 29.75 -6.56 -20.24
N VAL A 302 30.18 -7.77 -20.66
CA VAL A 302 31.50 -7.95 -21.30
C VAL A 302 31.48 -7.28 -22.67
N GLU A 303 30.46 -7.54 -23.47
CA GLU A 303 30.31 -7.02 -24.83
C GLU A 303 30.30 -5.48 -24.84
N GLU A 304 29.45 -4.86 -24.02
CA GLU A 304 29.35 -3.40 -23.87
C GLU A 304 30.71 -2.80 -23.47
N TYR A 305 31.39 -3.40 -22.49
CA TYR A 305 32.68 -2.91 -22.03
C TYR A 305 33.75 -3.00 -23.13
N VAL A 306 33.74 -4.08 -23.91
CA VAL A 306 34.69 -4.28 -25.00
C VAL A 306 34.52 -3.20 -26.07
N TYR A 307 33.29 -2.98 -26.54
CA TYR A 307 32.99 -1.95 -27.53
C TYR A 307 33.31 -0.53 -27.02
N ASP A 308 32.83 -0.19 -25.83
CA ASP A 308 33.04 1.14 -25.23
C ASP A 308 34.52 1.44 -25.01
N MET A 309 35.27 0.49 -24.43
CA MET A 309 36.67 0.69 -24.12
C MET A 309 37.53 0.76 -25.39
N ARG A 310 37.24 -0.05 -26.41
CA ARG A 310 37.96 0.00 -27.68
C ARG A 310 37.81 1.36 -28.36
N GLY A 311 36.57 1.85 -28.52
CA GLY A 311 36.30 3.14 -29.14
C GLY A 311 36.93 4.31 -28.39
N LYS A 312 37.09 4.19 -27.07
CA LYS A 312 37.75 5.22 -26.25
C LYS A 312 39.29 5.17 -26.31
N LEU A 313 39.89 4.02 -26.58
CA LEU A 313 41.34 3.83 -26.61
C LEU A 313 41.95 3.98 -28.01
N ASP A 314 41.19 3.66 -29.06
CA ASP A 314 41.64 3.75 -30.46
C ASP A 314 41.12 5.04 -31.10
N GLY A 315 41.93 6.10 -31.07
CA GLY A 315 41.56 7.43 -31.54
C GLY A 315 40.57 8.20 -30.64
N GLY A 316 40.21 7.63 -29.50
CA GLY A 316 39.25 8.20 -28.55
C GLY A 316 39.86 9.02 -27.40
N GLN A 317 39.00 9.43 -26.46
CA GLN A 317 39.38 10.32 -25.35
C GLN A 317 40.39 9.73 -24.35
N LEU A 318 40.46 8.40 -24.23
CA LEU A 318 41.34 7.72 -23.28
C LEU A 318 42.74 7.46 -23.86
N GLU A 319 42.90 7.60 -25.18
CA GLU A 319 44.14 7.27 -25.90
C GLU A 319 45.38 7.91 -25.25
N LYS A 320 45.30 9.20 -24.93
CA LYS A 320 46.42 9.99 -24.37
C LYS A 320 46.71 9.71 -22.90
N TYR A 321 45.85 8.97 -22.22
CA TYR A 321 45.92 8.67 -20.78
C TYR A 321 46.37 7.22 -20.52
N ALA A 322 46.66 6.48 -21.58
CA ALA A 322 47.26 5.17 -21.52
C ALA A 322 48.73 5.24 -21.96
N ASP A 323 49.58 4.43 -21.33
CA ASP A 323 50.92 4.14 -21.84
C ASP A 323 50.78 3.31 -23.12
N ASP A 324 51.58 3.57 -24.15
CA ASP A 324 51.42 2.93 -25.47
C ASP A 324 51.49 1.40 -25.42
N ASN A 325 52.37 0.84 -24.57
CA ASN A 325 52.52 -0.62 -24.43
C ASN A 325 51.32 -1.22 -23.68
N ILE A 326 50.85 -0.54 -22.63
CA ILE A 326 49.65 -0.97 -21.88
C ILE A 326 48.40 -0.87 -22.77
N ARG A 327 48.26 0.23 -23.53
CA ARG A 327 47.17 0.48 -24.46
C ARG A 327 47.10 -0.63 -25.51
N GLN A 328 48.22 -0.92 -26.16
CA GLN A 328 48.28 -1.94 -27.21
C GLN A 328 47.88 -3.33 -26.68
N LYS A 329 48.42 -3.72 -25.51
CA LYS A 329 48.06 -4.98 -24.85
C LYS A 329 46.58 -5.04 -24.47
N LEU A 330 46.01 -3.93 -23.99
CA LEU A 330 44.59 -3.87 -23.65
C LEU A 330 43.74 -4.01 -24.91
N LEU A 331 44.05 -3.32 -26.00
CA LEU A 331 43.35 -3.45 -27.28
C LEU A 331 43.37 -4.90 -27.80
N GLU A 332 44.53 -5.56 -27.73
CA GLU A 332 44.65 -6.99 -28.07
C GLU A 332 43.77 -7.88 -27.18
N ASN A 333 43.72 -7.61 -25.88
CA ASN A 333 42.87 -8.37 -24.95
C ASN A 333 41.38 -8.11 -25.17
N LEU A 334 40.99 -6.88 -25.54
CA LEU A 334 39.63 -6.54 -25.91
C LEU A 334 39.21 -7.25 -27.20
N GLN A 335 40.10 -7.35 -28.21
CA GLN A 335 39.84 -8.15 -29.42
C GLN A 335 39.66 -9.63 -29.09
N LYS A 336 40.57 -10.22 -28.30
CA LYS A 336 40.44 -11.62 -27.88
C LYS A 336 39.16 -11.88 -27.07
N ALA A 337 38.71 -10.89 -26.29
CA ALA A 337 37.47 -11.02 -25.54
C ALA A 337 36.24 -10.99 -26.46
N GLU A 338 36.23 -10.13 -27.48
CA GLU A 338 35.19 -10.09 -28.53
C GLU A 338 35.15 -11.41 -29.31
N ASP A 339 36.29 -11.85 -29.85
CA ASP A 339 36.39 -13.09 -30.62
C ASP A 339 35.89 -14.28 -29.78
N TRP A 340 36.29 -14.32 -28.50
CA TRP A 340 35.83 -15.34 -27.56
C TRP A 340 34.31 -15.30 -27.35
N LEU A 341 33.68 -14.12 -27.28
CA LEU A 341 32.22 -14.02 -27.10
C LEU A 341 31.43 -14.66 -28.24
N TYR A 342 31.98 -14.65 -29.46
CA TYR A 342 31.34 -15.24 -30.65
C TYR A 342 31.70 -16.72 -30.89
N ASP A 343 32.72 -17.24 -30.21
CA ASP A 343 33.14 -18.64 -30.26
C ASP A 343 32.84 -19.39 -28.95
N GLU A 344 33.87 -19.68 -28.14
CA GLU A 344 33.79 -20.49 -26.92
C GLU A 344 32.96 -19.84 -25.81
N GLY A 345 32.80 -18.52 -25.87
CA GLY A 345 32.10 -17.67 -24.90
C GLY A 345 30.62 -17.52 -25.15
N MET A 346 30.03 -18.25 -26.12
CA MET A 346 28.60 -18.12 -26.42
C MET A 346 27.69 -18.64 -25.29
N ASP A 347 28.11 -19.72 -24.62
CA ASP A 347 27.31 -20.47 -23.63
C ASP A 347 28.14 -20.83 -22.40
N GLN A 348 28.61 -19.80 -21.68
CA GLN A 348 29.43 -19.95 -20.49
C GLN A 348 28.68 -19.63 -19.20
N GLU A 349 29.20 -20.13 -18.09
CA GLU A 349 28.72 -19.81 -16.75
C GLU A 349 28.88 -18.31 -16.44
N LYS A 350 27.95 -17.75 -15.65
CA LYS A 350 27.97 -16.35 -15.23
C LYS A 350 29.34 -15.90 -14.69
N SER A 351 29.96 -16.74 -13.87
CA SER A 351 31.26 -16.46 -13.24
C SER A 351 32.37 -16.21 -14.26
N VAL A 352 32.34 -16.89 -15.40
CA VAL A 352 33.34 -16.77 -16.47
C VAL A 352 33.27 -15.39 -17.12
N TYR A 353 32.07 -14.89 -17.41
CA TYR A 353 31.88 -13.52 -17.92
C TYR A 353 32.34 -12.47 -16.90
N VAL A 354 31.98 -12.65 -15.62
CA VAL A 354 32.37 -11.72 -14.55
C VAL A 354 33.89 -11.66 -14.38
N GLU A 355 34.57 -12.81 -14.35
CA GLU A 355 36.03 -12.87 -14.22
C GLU A 355 36.74 -12.25 -15.44
N ARG A 356 36.22 -12.49 -16.64
CA ARG A 356 36.75 -11.89 -17.87
C ARG A 356 36.53 -10.37 -17.90
N LEU A 357 35.35 -9.90 -17.52
CA LEU A 357 35.09 -8.46 -17.38
C LEU A 357 36.02 -7.82 -16.35
N LYS A 358 36.26 -8.51 -15.22
CA LYS A 358 37.16 -8.03 -14.18
C LYS A 358 38.59 -7.89 -14.70
N SER A 359 39.12 -8.88 -15.42
CA SER A 359 40.50 -8.80 -15.93
C SER A 359 40.69 -7.66 -16.94
N LEU A 360 39.68 -7.37 -17.75
CA LEU A 360 39.68 -6.20 -18.63
C LEU A 360 39.61 -4.88 -17.82
N LYS A 361 38.75 -4.82 -16.80
CA LYS A 361 38.58 -3.66 -15.93
C LYS A 361 39.82 -3.35 -15.09
N ASP A 362 40.54 -4.36 -14.62
CA ASP A 362 41.76 -4.18 -13.83
C ASP A 362 42.83 -3.37 -14.59
N VAL A 363 42.79 -3.37 -15.92
CA VAL A 363 43.69 -2.56 -16.78
C VAL A 363 43.00 -1.30 -17.29
N GLY A 364 41.74 -1.39 -17.72
CA GLY A 364 41.01 -0.27 -18.35
C GLY A 364 40.53 0.80 -17.38
N GLU A 365 40.08 0.43 -16.18
CA GLU A 365 39.58 1.40 -15.19
C GLU A 365 40.66 2.35 -14.67
N PRO A 366 41.91 1.92 -14.40
CA PRO A 366 42.99 2.85 -14.10
C PRO A 366 43.19 3.95 -15.17
N ILE A 367 43.08 3.60 -16.45
CA ILE A 367 43.20 4.56 -17.57
C ILE A 367 42.03 5.56 -17.52
N ARG A 368 40.81 5.05 -17.36
CA ARG A 368 39.60 5.87 -17.22
C ARG A 368 39.67 6.80 -16.02
N ASN A 369 40.20 6.32 -14.90
CA ASN A 369 40.41 7.12 -13.70
C ASN A 369 41.44 8.23 -13.94
N ARG A 370 42.55 7.96 -14.64
CA ARG A 370 43.52 9.00 -15.01
C ARG A 370 42.90 10.10 -15.88
N TYR A 371 42.07 9.72 -16.85
CA TYR A 371 41.30 10.66 -17.67
C TYR A 371 40.37 11.53 -16.80
N ASN A 372 39.53 10.89 -15.97
CA ASN A 372 38.60 11.59 -15.10
C ASN A 372 39.31 12.53 -14.12
N GLU A 373 40.42 12.09 -13.53
CA GLU A 373 41.27 12.91 -12.67
C GLU A 373 41.83 14.11 -13.43
N ALA A 374 42.32 13.92 -14.66
CA ALA A 374 42.89 15.00 -15.45
C ALA A 374 41.85 16.06 -15.87
N GLU A 375 40.67 15.63 -16.33
CA GLU A 375 39.59 16.53 -16.76
C GLU A 375 39.04 17.35 -15.58
N ASN A 376 38.89 16.74 -14.41
CA ASN A 376 38.32 17.43 -13.25
C ASN A 376 39.32 18.25 -12.45
N ARG A 377 40.62 17.94 -12.55
CA ARG A 377 41.68 18.60 -11.76
C ARG A 377 41.69 20.10 -11.91
N GLN A 378 41.52 20.62 -13.12
CA GLN A 378 41.53 22.06 -13.35
C GLN A 378 40.42 22.76 -12.57
N ASN A 379 39.22 22.20 -12.55
CA ASN A 379 38.08 22.76 -11.81
C ASN A 379 38.34 22.75 -10.30
N TYR A 380 38.83 21.63 -9.75
CA TYR A 380 39.14 21.54 -8.32
C TYR A 380 40.27 22.49 -7.88
N MET A 381 41.30 22.65 -8.71
CA MET A 381 42.38 23.61 -8.46
C MET A 381 41.88 25.05 -8.52
N GLN A 382 41.01 25.38 -9.48
CA GLN A 382 40.40 26.71 -9.54
C GLN A 382 39.52 27.01 -8.32
N ASP A 383 38.75 26.04 -7.85
CA ASP A 383 37.93 26.20 -6.66
C ASP A 383 38.78 26.44 -5.41
N LEU A 384 39.84 25.65 -5.21
CA LEU A 384 40.79 25.88 -4.12
C LEU A 384 41.44 27.27 -4.21
N MET A 385 41.86 27.70 -5.40
CA MET A 385 42.44 29.03 -5.61
C MET A 385 41.46 30.14 -5.24
N LYS A 386 40.19 30.02 -5.66
CA LYS A 386 39.15 31.00 -5.29
C LYS A 386 38.95 31.07 -3.78
N SER A 387 38.97 29.94 -3.08
CA SER A 387 38.86 29.90 -1.62
C SER A 387 40.07 30.56 -0.94
N ILE A 388 41.29 30.30 -1.43
CA ILE A 388 42.52 30.97 -0.97
C ILE A 388 42.39 32.48 -1.14
N GLN A 389 42.00 32.96 -2.33
CA GLN A 389 41.85 34.39 -2.62
C GLN A 389 40.82 35.07 -1.71
N ARG A 390 39.64 34.46 -1.52
CA ARG A 390 38.59 35.00 -0.64
C ARG A 390 39.04 35.14 0.81
N ILE A 391 39.82 34.17 1.31
CA ILE A 391 40.35 34.19 2.67
C ILE A 391 41.48 35.21 2.79
N ASP A 392 42.37 35.29 1.80
CA ASP A 392 43.43 36.31 1.74
C ASP A 392 42.83 37.72 1.75
N GLU A 393 41.86 38.01 0.88
CA GLU A 393 41.14 39.30 0.84
C GLU A 393 40.54 39.68 2.21
N ALA A 394 39.96 38.70 2.92
CA ALA A 394 39.41 38.93 4.26
C ALA A 394 40.50 39.25 5.30
N ILE A 395 41.64 38.56 5.24
CA ILE A 395 42.79 38.81 6.12
C ILE A 395 43.45 40.15 5.79
N GLN A 396 43.62 40.49 4.50
CA GLN A 396 44.17 41.79 4.09
C GLN A 396 43.27 42.93 4.56
N THR A 397 41.95 42.79 4.47
CA THR A 397 40.99 43.79 4.96
C THR A 397 41.19 44.12 6.44
N TYR A 398 41.57 43.13 7.26
CA TYR A 398 41.95 43.35 8.66
C TYR A 398 43.24 44.18 8.79
N TYR A 399 44.30 43.81 8.06
CA TYR A 399 45.60 44.50 8.13
C TYR A 399 45.56 45.93 7.56
N THR A 400 44.87 46.14 6.45
CA THR A 400 44.72 47.44 5.80
C THR A 400 43.66 48.33 6.47
N LYS A 401 42.88 47.78 7.40
CA LYS A 401 41.75 48.43 8.07
C LYS A 401 40.74 49.04 7.09
N SER A 402 40.59 48.43 5.92
CA SER A 402 39.70 48.92 4.86
C SER A 402 38.22 48.70 5.18
N SER A 403 37.90 47.88 6.19
CA SER A 403 36.53 47.65 6.68
C SER A 403 36.53 47.32 8.17
N ASP A 404 35.51 47.78 8.90
CA ASP A 404 35.33 47.48 10.33
C ASP A 404 34.76 46.07 10.61
N LYS A 405 34.69 45.21 9.58
CA LYS A 405 34.10 43.88 9.68
C LYS A 405 34.94 42.92 10.52
N TYR A 406 36.26 43.05 10.53
CA TYR A 406 37.18 42.11 11.16
C TYR A 406 37.99 42.72 12.33
N SER A 407 37.87 44.02 12.58
CA SER A 407 38.65 44.76 13.58
C SER A 407 38.55 44.22 15.02
N HIS A 408 37.50 43.46 15.33
CA HIS A 408 37.23 42.90 16.66
C HIS A 408 37.88 41.54 16.90
N ILE A 409 38.52 40.94 15.89
CA ILE A 409 39.19 39.65 16.01
C ILE A 409 40.59 39.87 16.58
N ASP A 410 40.99 39.05 17.56
CA ASP A 410 42.33 39.11 18.14
C ASP A 410 43.42 38.91 17.09
N GLN A 411 44.46 39.74 17.16
CA GLN A 411 45.61 39.68 16.24
C GLN A 411 46.24 38.27 16.19
N SER A 412 46.34 37.59 17.34
CA SER A 412 46.90 36.23 17.42
C SER A 412 46.08 35.19 16.65
N ASP A 413 44.76 35.40 16.50
CA ASP A 413 43.91 34.49 15.75
C ASP A 413 43.96 34.80 14.24
N ILE A 414 44.07 36.07 13.85
CA ILE A 414 44.34 36.45 12.46
C ILE A 414 45.70 35.92 11.99
N GLU A 415 46.73 35.97 12.85
CA GLU A 415 48.05 35.39 12.55
C GLU A 415 47.98 33.87 12.36
N LYS A 416 47.15 33.15 13.14
CA LYS A 416 46.89 31.71 12.92
C LYS A 416 46.19 31.47 11.58
N ALA A 417 45.16 32.25 11.25
CA ALA A 417 44.46 32.14 9.97
C ALA A 417 45.39 32.41 8.78
N ASN A 418 46.28 33.41 8.90
CA ASN A 418 47.29 33.74 7.89
C ASN A 418 48.35 32.64 7.74
N LYS A 419 48.75 32.00 8.85
CA LYS A 419 49.66 30.85 8.81
C LYS A 419 49.04 29.68 8.06
N ILE A 420 47.79 29.32 8.37
CA ILE A 420 47.04 28.25 7.68
C ILE A 420 46.91 28.57 6.19
N LEU A 421 46.55 29.81 5.85
CA LEU A 421 46.46 30.28 4.47
C LEU A 421 47.80 30.11 3.73
N THR A 422 48.90 30.57 4.34
CA THR A 422 50.25 30.48 3.74
C THR A 422 50.69 29.03 3.52
N GLU A 423 50.42 28.14 4.47
CA GLU A 423 50.69 26.70 4.35
C GLU A 423 49.89 26.08 3.19
N LYS A 424 48.60 26.42 3.07
CA LYS A 424 47.73 25.90 2.00
C LYS A 424 48.06 26.49 0.63
N GLN A 425 48.50 27.74 0.57
CA GLN A 425 48.99 28.38 -0.66
C GLN A 425 50.32 27.75 -1.12
N SER A 426 51.25 27.49 -0.20
CA SER A 426 52.48 26.75 -0.52
C SER A 426 52.17 25.33 -1.02
N TRP A 427 51.21 24.64 -0.40
CA TRP A 427 50.74 23.34 -0.89
C TRP A 427 50.12 23.43 -2.27
N TYR A 428 49.31 24.45 -2.54
CA TYR A 428 48.72 24.70 -3.86
C TYR A 428 49.81 24.88 -4.93
N ASP A 429 50.81 25.71 -4.68
CA ASP A 429 51.90 25.98 -5.62
C ASP A 429 52.75 24.73 -5.89
N GLN A 430 53.08 23.97 -4.83
CA GLN A 430 53.77 22.68 -4.97
C GLN A 430 52.95 21.68 -5.79
N THR A 431 51.66 21.61 -5.55
CA THR A 431 50.72 20.72 -6.25
C THR A 431 50.57 21.11 -7.72
N ALA A 432 50.44 22.42 -8.01
CA ALA A 432 50.38 22.94 -9.38
C ALA A 432 51.64 22.60 -10.18
N ASN A 433 52.82 22.72 -9.55
CA ASN A 433 54.09 22.34 -10.16
C ASN A 433 54.19 20.83 -10.42
N GLN A 434 53.74 19.98 -9.47
CA GLN A 434 53.69 18.53 -9.68
C GLN A 434 52.78 18.17 -10.86
N PHE A 435 51.61 18.81 -10.99
CA PHE A 435 50.70 18.56 -12.10
C PHE A 435 51.22 19.06 -13.44
N ALA A 436 51.99 20.14 -13.46
CA ALA A 436 52.65 20.62 -14.68
C ALA A 436 53.73 19.64 -15.18
N ALA A 437 54.36 18.89 -14.27
CA ALA A 437 55.38 17.89 -14.59
C ALA A 437 54.81 16.48 -14.87
N LEU A 438 53.57 16.20 -14.45
CA LEU A 438 52.93 14.89 -14.55
C LEU A 438 52.55 14.55 -16.00
N LYS A 439 53.00 13.39 -16.49
CA LYS A 439 52.58 12.91 -17.80
C LYS A 439 51.15 12.36 -17.73
N LYS A 440 50.41 12.47 -18.84
CA LYS A 440 49.00 12.05 -18.91
C LYS A 440 48.75 10.57 -18.63
N HIS A 441 49.72 9.70 -18.94
CA HIS A 441 49.64 8.26 -18.69
C HIS A 441 50.19 7.83 -17.33
N GLU A 442 50.76 8.74 -16.54
CA GLU A 442 51.26 8.44 -15.20
C GLU A 442 50.14 8.60 -14.17
N ASN A 443 50.18 7.79 -13.11
CA ASN A 443 49.18 7.89 -12.05
C ASN A 443 49.41 9.19 -11.25
N PRO A 444 48.36 9.99 -11.00
CA PRO A 444 48.50 11.19 -10.19
C PRO A 444 48.87 10.83 -8.75
N THR A 445 49.85 11.55 -8.21
CA THR A 445 50.25 11.45 -6.79
C THR A 445 49.22 12.11 -5.86
N ILE A 446 48.53 13.13 -6.37
CA ILE A 446 47.48 13.87 -5.66
C ILE A 446 46.18 13.75 -6.45
N LEU A 447 45.14 13.23 -5.78
CA LEU A 447 43.81 13.01 -6.34
C LEU A 447 42.93 14.26 -6.18
N CYS A 448 41.94 14.40 -7.07
CA CYS A 448 40.92 15.45 -6.99
C CYS A 448 40.19 15.49 -5.64
N SER A 449 39.97 14.32 -5.03
CA SER A 449 39.39 14.21 -3.69
C SER A 449 40.23 14.88 -2.60
N GLN A 450 41.56 14.81 -2.70
CA GLN A 450 42.48 15.45 -1.77
C GLN A 450 42.54 16.96 -1.97
N ILE A 451 42.41 17.45 -3.21
CA ILE A 451 42.32 18.90 -3.50
C ILE A 451 41.04 19.45 -2.86
N LYS A 452 39.91 18.76 -3.05
CA LYS A 452 38.64 19.11 -2.42
C LYS A 452 38.75 19.12 -0.89
N GLN A 453 39.34 18.09 -0.30
CA GLN A 453 39.52 18.01 1.15
C GLN A 453 40.40 19.15 1.69
N ASN A 454 41.44 19.54 0.96
CA ASN A 454 42.29 20.68 1.33
C ASN A 454 41.53 21.99 1.31
N ARG A 455 40.70 22.23 0.28
CA ARG A 455 39.80 23.39 0.21
C ARG A 455 38.85 23.41 1.40
N ASP A 456 38.14 22.31 1.63
CA ASP A 456 37.14 22.24 2.70
C ASP A 456 37.77 22.44 4.09
N THR A 457 38.99 21.95 4.30
CA THR A 457 39.76 22.16 5.53
C THR A 457 40.17 23.62 5.69
N LEU A 458 40.72 24.23 4.64
CA LEU A 458 41.10 25.65 4.61
C LEU A 458 39.90 26.54 4.96
N GLU A 459 38.77 26.33 4.29
CA GLU A 459 37.56 27.12 4.52
C GLU A 459 37.05 26.93 5.94
N ARG A 460 36.96 25.69 6.42
CA ARG A 460 36.46 25.42 7.78
C ARG A 460 37.32 26.09 8.85
N GLU A 461 38.64 25.98 8.75
CA GLU A 461 39.55 26.50 9.79
C GLU A 461 39.68 28.02 9.75
N CYS A 462 39.81 28.62 8.56
CA CYS A 462 39.91 30.06 8.42
C CYS A 462 38.58 30.77 8.69
N TRP A 463 37.45 30.26 8.19
CA TRP A 463 36.14 30.89 8.46
C TRP A 463 35.68 30.73 9.90
N ALA A 464 36.09 29.67 10.62
CA ALA A 464 35.84 29.56 12.06
C ALA A 464 36.49 30.72 12.85
N ILE A 465 37.62 31.24 12.36
CA ILE A 465 38.30 32.40 12.95
C ILE A 465 37.67 33.71 12.46
N LEU A 466 37.54 33.86 11.13
CA LEU A 466 37.09 35.11 10.50
C LEU A 466 35.61 35.44 10.75
N ASN A 467 34.79 34.45 11.12
CA ASN A 467 33.37 34.65 11.46
C ASN A 467 33.10 34.70 12.97
N LYS A 468 34.14 34.86 13.82
CA LYS A 468 33.93 35.09 15.25
C LYS A 468 33.03 36.32 15.47
N PRO A 469 31.95 36.23 16.27
CA PRO A 469 31.03 37.34 16.46
C PRO A 469 31.66 38.49 17.25
N LYS A 470 31.22 39.73 17.00
CA LYS A 470 31.62 40.91 17.79
C LYS A 470 31.22 40.72 19.27
N PRO A 471 32.07 41.09 20.24
CA PRO A 471 31.71 41.06 21.66
C PRO A 471 30.44 41.89 21.89
N LYS A 472 29.46 41.33 22.61
CA LYS A 472 28.25 42.08 22.99
C LYS A 472 28.65 43.21 23.94
N VAL A 473 28.46 44.46 23.52
CA VAL A 473 28.56 45.61 24.41
C VAL A 473 27.29 45.61 25.28
N GLU A 474 27.42 45.36 26.59
CA GLU A 474 26.33 45.63 27.53
C GLU A 474 26.09 47.15 27.58
N PRO A 475 24.85 47.64 27.43
CA PRO A 475 24.58 49.07 27.55
C PRO A 475 24.90 49.55 28.98
N PRO A 476 25.39 50.80 29.17
CA PRO A 476 25.83 51.27 30.48
C PRO A 476 24.69 51.28 31.50
N LYS A 477 24.95 50.81 32.72
CA LYS A 477 24.07 50.98 33.87
C LYS A 477 23.91 52.47 34.18
N GLU A 478 22.70 53.00 34.07
CA GLU A 478 22.35 54.30 34.65
C GLU A 478 22.20 54.19 36.17
N ASP A 479 22.92 55.03 36.91
CA ASP A 479 22.79 55.19 38.36
C ASP A 479 21.80 56.35 38.66
N PRO A 480 20.89 56.22 39.66
CA PRO A 480 19.69 57.04 39.77
C PRO A 480 19.87 58.24 40.70
N SER A 481 19.46 59.45 40.29
CA SER A 481 18.88 60.46 41.20
C SER A 481 18.40 61.74 40.49
N LYS A 482 17.07 61.87 40.32
CA LYS A 482 16.21 62.90 40.97
C LYS A 482 14.78 62.88 40.39
N GLN A 483 13.89 62.35 41.23
CA GLN A 483 12.45 62.61 41.45
C GLN A 483 11.70 63.55 40.49
N GLN A 484 10.53 63.10 40.00
CA GLN A 484 9.21 63.48 40.55
C GLN A 484 8.08 62.60 40.00
N ALA A 485 7.19 62.17 40.90
CA ALA A 485 5.91 61.50 40.67
C ALA A 485 4.77 62.57 40.53
N PRO A 486 3.47 62.27 40.29
CA PRO A 486 2.83 60.95 40.39
C PRO A 486 1.65 60.65 39.41
N GLN A 487 1.06 59.47 39.64
CA GLN A 487 -0.35 59.07 39.46
C GLN A 487 -0.76 58.20 38.26
N THR A 488 -0.73 56.89 38.55
CA THR A 488 -1.86 55.92 38.46
C THR A 488 -2.82 56.00 37.28
N ASN A 489 -2.89 54.91 36.51
CA ASN A 489 -4.05 54.02 36.68
C ASN A 489 -3.77 52.57 36.26
N ASN A 490 -4.40 51.67 37.03
CA ASN A 490 -4.42 50.22 36.87
C ASN A 490 -5.03 49.78 35.54
N GLN A 491 -4.50 48.70 34.96
CA GLN A 491 -5.29 47.51 34.61
C GLN A 491 -4.40 46.31 34.26
N GLN A 492 -4.54 45.27 35.10
CA GLN A 492 -4.74 43.86 34.74
C GLN A 492 -5.19 43.65 33.27
N GLU A 493 -4.75 42.66 32.50
CA GLU A 493 -4.68 41.23 32.82
C GLU A 493 -4.03 40.45 31.66
N GLN A 494 -3.50 39.27 32.02
CA GLN A 494 -3.48 38.01 31.25
C GLN A 494 -2.58 37.84 30.00
N ALA A 495 -1.65 36.89 30.16
CA ALA A 495 -1.08 36.08 29.08
C ALA A 495 -2.18 35.39 28.25
N PRO A 496 -1.88 35.06 26.98
CA PRO A 496 -1.70 33.63 26.72
C PRO A 496 -0.59 33.29 25.71
N ASN A 497 -0.28 31.99 25.74
CA ASN A 497 0.67 31.19 24.96
C ASN A 497 0.68 31.40 23.41
N PRO A 498 1.75 30.92 22.73
CA PRO A 498 2.02 31.16 21.31
C PRO A 498 1.22 30.21 20.41
N PRO A 499 0.92 30.62 19.15
CA PRO A 499 1.60 30.06 17.96
C PRO A 499 1.55 31.06 16.75
N PRO A 500 1.72 30.67 15.47
CA PRO A 500 2.62 29.74 14.77
C PRO A 500 3.46 30.46 13.67
N PRO A 501 4.27 29.77 12.85
CA PRO A 501 4.91 30.35 11.66
C PRO A 501 4.02 30.18 10.41
N THR A 502 3.92 31.18 9.52
CA THR A 502 3.64 31.01 8.08
C THR A 502 3.76 32.29 7.24
N SER A 503 4.61 32.21 6.21
CA SER A 503 4.49 32.58 4.78
C SER A 503 4.10 33.99 4.24
N SER A 504 4.76 34.27 3.11
CA SER A 504 4.38 35.11 1.94
C SER A 504 4.67 36.62 2.06
N SER A 505 5.12 37.38 1.06
CA SER A 505 5.19 37.34 -0.42
C SER A 505 6.31 38.32 -0.85
N GLY A 506 6.90 38.40 -2.04
CA GLY A 506 6.76 37.80 -3.36
C GLY A 506 7.61 38.66 -4.34
N ASN A 507 8.07 38.09 -5.46
CA ASN A 507 7.84 38.55 -6.84
C ASN A 507 8.97 38.16 -7.83
N GLN A 508 8.54 37.92 -9.08
CA GLN A 508 9.27 37.92 -10.38
C GLN A 508 9.72 36.59 -11.03
N GLN A 509 8.86 36.13 -11.95
CA GLN A 509 9.06 35.72 -13.36
C GLN A 509 10.43 35.17 -13.83
N SER A 510 10.44 34.01 -14.51
CA SER A 510 10.76 33.84 -15.95
C SER A 510 10.90 32.35 -16.38
N THR A 511 10.04 31.94 -17.32
CA THR A 511 10.20 31.08 -18.54
C THR A 511 11.08 29.80 -18.64
N GLU A 512 10.49 28.84 -19.38
CA GLU A 512 11.06 27.76 -20.25
C GLU A 512 11.70 26.50 -19.61
N GLN A 513 10.98 25.37 -19.58
CA GLN A 513 10.80 24.32 -20.61
C GLN A 513 11.86 23.20 -20.56
N GLN A 514 11.42 22.01 -20.08
CA GLN A 514 12.05 20.71 -20.27
C GLN A 514 11.49 20.03 -21.54
N PRO A 515 12.28 19.24 -22.29
CA PRO A 515 11.75 18.47 -23.41
C PRO A 515 11.30 17.06 -22.97
N SER A 516 10.15 16.68 -23.52
CA SER A 516 9.62 15.32 -23.68
C SER A 516 10.38 14.57 -24.77
N MET A 517 10.66 13.28 -24.56
CA MET A 517 11.01 12.36 -25.65
C MET A 517 9.92 11.29 -25.77
N GLU A 518 9.18 11.40 -26.87
CA GLU A 518 8.42 10.32 -27.50
C GLU A 518 9.38 9.31 -28.13
N VAL A 519 8.90 8.09 -28.18
CA VAL A 519 9.51 6.89 -28.73
C VAL A 519 8.91 6.67 -30.12
N ASP A 520 9.77 6.47 -31.12
CA ASP A 520 9.42 5.76 -32.36
C ASP A 520 9.95 4.33 -32.27
#